data_AF-A0A0D9ZAS5-F1
#
_entry.id   AF-A0A0D9ZAS5-F1
#
_cell.length_a   1.000
_cell.length_b   1.000
_cell.length_c   1.000
_cell.angle_alpha   90.00
_cell.angle_beta   90.00
_cell.angle_gamma   90.00
#
_symmetry.space_group_name_H-M   'P 1'
#
loop_
_entity.id
_entity.type
_entity.pdbx_description
1 polymer ?
#
loop_
_entity_poly.entity_id
_entity_poly.type
_entity_poly.pdbx_seq_one_letter_code
_entity_poly.pdbx_strand_id
1 'polypeptide(L)'
;MAFAACTADLRWLVEHASRKNGGKPVILETHSKRNLMAVEFLMRSATPWCRRFVKHLVMVSTGAGGIVVAMQSLAASAYAAPGSLARTERSYGTVFAALPSRTCSAARHWW
;
A
#
# COMPACT_ATOMS: atom_id res chain seq x y z
N MET A 1 -11.83 -0.94 -12.85
CA MET A 1 -12.09 -2.40 -12.84
C MET A 1 -10.99 -3.23 -12.17
N ALA A 2 -9.69 -3.07 -12.49
CA ALA A 2 -8.62 -3.93 -11.94
C ALA A 2 -8.35 -3.82 -10.42
N PHE A 3 -8.46 -2.62 -9.84
CA PHE A 3 -8.22 -2.40 -8.40
C PHE A 3 -9.26 -3.12 -7.51
N ALA A 4 -10.54 -3.06 -7.89
CA ALA A 4 -11.62 -3.72 -7.17
C ALA A 4 -11.49 -5.25 -7.19
N ALA A 5 -11.10 -5.83 -8.33
CA ALA A 5 -10.81 -7.25 -8.45
C ALA A 5 -9.68 -7.67 -7.51
N CYS A 6 -8.55 -6.95 -7.52
CA CYS A 6 -7.42 -7.22 -6.64
C CYS A 6 -7.79 -7.13 -5.14
N THR A 7 -8.65 -6.18 -4.75
CA THR A 7 -9.12 -6.09 -3.36
C THR A 7 -10.06 -7.24 -2.96
N ALA A 8 -10.89 -7.72 -3.89
CA ALA A 8 -11.75 -8.88 -3.66
C ALA A 8 -10.91 -10.17 -3.51
N ASP A 9 -9.91 -10.35 -4.38
CA ASP A 9 -8.99 -11.48 -4.33
C ASP A 9 -8.16 -11.47 -3.03
N LEU A 10 -7.67 -10.30 -2.61
CA LEU A 10 -6.94 -10.17 -1.35
C LEU A 10 -7.82 -10.52 -0.14
N ARG A 11 -9.08 -10.05 -0.14
CA ARG A 11 -10.04 -10.40 0.92
C ARG A 11 -10.27 -11.91 0.98
N TRP A 12 -10.51 -12.53 -0.17
CA TRP A 12 -10.69 -13.97 -0.26
C TRP A 12 -9.44 -14.72 0.24
N LEU A 13 -8.24 -14.26 -0.13
CA LEU A 13 -6.99 -14.86 0.30
C LEU A 13 -6.80 -14.79 1.82
N VAL A 14 -7.11 -13.64 2.42
CA VAL A 14 -7.06 -13.45 3.88
C VAL A 14 -8.00 -14.43 4.58
N GLU A 15 -9.24 -14.52 4.12
CA GLU A 15 -10.23 -15.43 4.72
C GLU A 15 -9.86 -16.91 4.50
N HIS A 16 -9.34 -17.25 3.32
CA HIS A 16 -8.88 -18.59 2.99
C HIS A 16 -7.69 -19.01 3.85
N ALA A 17 -6.69 -18.14 4.00
CA ALA A 17 -5.53 -18.38 4.84
C ALA A 17 -5.92 -18.53 6.32
N SER A 18 -6.84 -17.70 6.80
CA SER A 18 -7.38 -17.82 8.17
C SER A 18 -8.08 -19.17 8.38
N ARG A 19 -8.96 -19.59 7.45
CA ARG A 19 -9.62 -20.91 7.51
C ARG A 19 -8.62 -22.06 7.52
N LYS A 20 -7.59 -22.01 6.67
CA LYS A 20 -6.52 -23.03 6.65
C LYS A 20 -5.67 -23.04 7.92
N ASN A 21 -5.59 -21.92 8.64
CA ASN A 21 -4.86 -21.79 9.90
C ASN A 21 -5.77 -21.91 11.14
N GLY A 22 -6.83 -22.72 11.07
CA GLY A 22 -7.71 -22.98 12.22
C GLY A 22 -8.53 -21.76 12.67
N GLY A 23 -8.85 -20.85 11.76
CA GLY A 23 -9.60 -19.63 12.05
C GLY A 23 -8.78 -18.52 12.71
N LYS A 24 -7.45 -18.67 12.82
CA LYS A 24 -6.57 -17.62 13.37
C LYS A 24 -6.51 -16.42 12.42
N PRO A 25 -6.45 -15.18 12.95
CA PRO A 25 -6.27 -13.99 12.14
C PRO A 25 -4.86 -13.97 11.49
N VAL A 26 -4.75 -13.39 10.29
CA VAL A 26 -3.53 -13.34 9.50
C VAL A 26 -2.63 -12.17 9.92
N ILE A 27 -1.33 -12.30 9.67
CA ILE A 27 -0.39 -11.18 9.67
C ILE A 27 -0.16 -10.81 8.21
N LEU A 28 -0.49 -9.57 7.84
CA LEU A 28 -0.29 -9.06 6.50
C LEU A 28 1.08 -8.37 6.45
N GLU A 29 2.01 -8.93 5.69
CA GLU A 29 3.29 -8.30 5.40
C GLU A 29 3.23 -7.61 4.04
N THR A 30 3.64 -6.36 4.01
CA THR A 30 3.63 -5.54 2.80
C THR A 30 4.99 -4.90 2.58
N HIS A 31 5.32 -4.73 1.31
CA HIS A 31 6.59 -4.14 0.88
C HIS A 31 6.35 -2.92 -0.02
N SER A 32 7.10 -1.85 0.25
CA SER A 32 7.13 -0.63 -0.54
C SER A 32 5.73 -0.06 -0.77
N LYS A 33 5.35 0.22 -2.02
CA LYS A 33 4.03 0.77 -2.38
C LYS A 33 2.84 -0.08 -1.95
N ARG A 34 3.02 -1.39 -1.76
CA ARG A 34 1.93 -2.27 -1.29
C ARG A 34 1.46 -1.90 0.11
N ASN A 35 2.28 -1.21 0.89
CA ASN A 35 1.93 -0.75 2.24
C ASN A 35 0.74 0.23 2.19
N LEU A 36 0.78 1.21 1.29
CA LEU A 36 -0.32 2.18 1.12
C LEU A 36 -1.60 1.50 0.62
N MET A 37 -1.47 0.54 -0.31
CA MET A 37 -2.63 -0.23 -0.79
C MET A 37 -3.24 -1.11 0.30
N ALA A 38 -2.42 -1.70 1.17
CA ALA A 38 -2.89 -2.50 2.29
C ALA A 38 -3.61 -1.63 3.33
N VAL A 39 -3.09 -0.45 3.65
CA VAL A 39 -3.77 0.51 4.51
C VAL A 39 -5.13 0.91 3.91
N GLU A 40 -5.19 1.27 2.64
CA GLU A 40 -6.44 1.61 1.96
C GLU A 40 -7.44 0.45 1.96
N PHE A 41 -6.96 -0.78 1.71
CA PHE A 41 -7.78 -1.99 1.77
C PHE A 41 -8.38 -2.21 3.16
N LEU A 42 -7.59 -2.04 4.22
CA LEU A 42 -8.05 -2.21 5.60
C LEU A 42 -8.99 -1.09 6.03
N MET A 43 -8.72 0.16 5.63
CA MET A 43 -9.60 1.31 5.91
C MET A 43 -10.97 1.18 5.24
N ARG A 44 -11.03 0.56 4.06
CA ARG A 44 -12.28 0.30 3.34
C ARG A 44 -12.98 -0.98 3.78
N SER A 45 -12.33 -1.81 4.59
CA SER A 45 -12.91 -3.05 5.10
C SER A 45 -13.72 -2.78 6.37
N ALA A 46 -14.86 -3.47 6.52
CA ALA A 46 -15.70 -3.33 7.71
C ALA A 46 -14.93 -3.67 8.99
N THR A 47 -15.04 -2.83 10.03
CA THR A 47 -14.35 -3.00 11.32
C THR A 47 -14.46 -4.41 11.92
N PRO A 48 -15.64 -5.06 11.93
CA PRO A 48 -15.75 -6.43 12.46
C PRO A 48 -14.95 -7.45 11.65
N TRP A 49 -14.82 -7.25 10.34
CA TRP A 49 -14.03 -8.12 9.47
C TRP A 49 -12.54 -7.99 9.78
N CYS A 50 -12.02 -6.75 9.91
CA CYS A 50 -10.62 -6.52 10.26
C CYS A 50 -10.27 -7.17 11.60
N ARG A 51 -11.11 -6.98 12.64
CA ARG A 51 -10.91 -7.59 13.96
C ARG A 51 -10.93 -9.12 13.93
N ARG A 52 -11.72 -9.72 13.04
CA ARG A 52 -11.83 -11.17 12.91
C ARG A 52 -10.65 -11.78 12.16
N PHE A 53 -10.17 -11.13 11.11
CA PHE A 53 -9.27 -11.77 10.16
C PHE A 53 -7.86 -11.21 10.12
N VAL A 54 -7.60 -10.02 10.68
CA VAL A 54 -6.29 -9.36 10.60
C VAL A 54 -5.75 -9.11 12.00
N LYS A 55 -4.59 -9.70 12.28
CA LYS A 55 -3.89 -9.55 13.56
C LYS A 55 -2.95 -8.36 13.52
N HIS A 56 -2.08 -8.32 12.50
CA HIS A 56 -1.13 -7.24 12.31
C HIS A 56 -0.91 -6.90 10.85
N LEU A 57 -0.59 -5.64 10.58
CA LEU A 57 -0.03 -5.16 9.33
C LEU A 57 1.45 -4.78 9.56
N VAL A 58 2.36 -5.48 8.89
CA VAL A 58 3.80 -5.18 8.87
C VAL A 58 4.12 -4.46 7.57
N MET A 59 4.60 -3.21 7.68
CA MET A 59 4.94 -2.35 6.53
C MET A 59 6.47 -2.25 6.40
N VAL A 60 7.01 -2.68 5.27
CA VAL A 60 8.46 -2.68 4.99
C VAL A 60 8.80 -1.66 3.90
N SER A 61 9.94 -0.97 4.00
CA SER A 61 10.53 -0.05 2.99
C SER A 61 9.80 1.29 2.73
N THR A 62 8.48 1.39 2.84
CA THR A 62 7.75 2.67 2.66
C THR A 62 6.76 2.88 3.79
N GLY A 63 7.10 3.75 4.74
CA GLY A 63 6.21 4.12 5.85
C GLY A 63 5.02 4.99 5.41
N ALA A 64 4.15 5.34 6.35
CA ALA A 64 2.90 6.06 6.09
C ALA A 64 3.05 7.55 5.69
N GLY A 65 4.26 8.01 5.40
CA GLY A 65 4.59 9.42 5.13
C GLY A 65 5.17 9.71 3.74
N GLY A 66 5.26 8.70 2.86
CA GLY A 66 5.93 8.83 1.55
C GLY A 66 7.46 8.73 1.63
N ILE A 67 8.14 8.91 0.50
CA ILE A 67 9.59 8.80 0.37
C ILE A 67 10.16 10.01 -0.39
N VAL A 68 11.22 10.62 0.15
CA VAL A 68 11.87 11.80 -0.44
C VAL A 68 12.46 11.51 -1.83
N VAL A 69 12.93 10.28 -2.05
CA VAL A 69 13.50 9.84 -3.33
C VAL A 69 12.50 10.02 -4.47
N ALA A 70 11.20 9.78 -4.25
CA ALA A 70 10.19 9.96 -5.29
C ALA A 70 10.09 11.42 -5.76
N MET A 71 10.26 12.38 -4.84
CA MET A 71 10.29 13.81 -5.18
C MET A 71 11.55 14.16 -5.99
N GLN A 72 12.71 13.62 -5.62
CA GLN A 72 13.96 13.83 -6.34
C GLN A 72 13.90 13.24 -7.77
N SER A 73 13.39 12.01 -7.91
CA SER A 73 13.19 11.37 -9.21
C SER A 73 12.26 12.20 -10.10
N LEU A 74 11.17 12.72 -9.53
CA LEU A 74 10.23 13.55 -10.29
C LEU A 74 10.87 14.87 -10.75
N ALA A 75 11.65 15.54 -9.90
CA ALA A 75 12.37 16.76 -10.27
C ALA A 75 13.43 16.49 -11.35
N ALA A 76 14.23 15.42 -11.20
CA ALA A 76 15.24 15.03 -12.18
C ALA A 76 14.62 14.67 -13.55
N SER A 77 13.42 14.06 -13.55
CA SER A 77 12.70 13.66 -14.76
C SER A 77 12.37 14.85 -15.69
N ALA A 78 12.34 16.08 -15.17
CA ALA A 78 12.08 17.29 -15.96
C ALA A 78 13.25 17.66 -16.89
N TYR A 79 14.48 17.24 -16.55
CA TYR A 79 15.71 17.53 -17.28
C TYR A 79 16.28 16.30 -18.00
N ALA A 80 15.50 15.23 -18.08
CA ALA A 80 15.98 13.96 -18.58
C ALA A 80 16.18 13.98 -20.11
N ALA A 81 17.27 13.36 -20.57
CA ALA A 81 17.62 13.30 -21.98
C ALA A 81 16.52 12.60 -22.83
N PRO A 82 16.44 12.91 -24.14
CA PRO A 82 15.63 12.15 -25.08
C PRO A 82 15.97 10.65 -25.02
N GLY A 83 14.95 9.80 -24.94
CA GLY A 83 15.12 8.35 -24.78
C GLY A 83 15.15 7.85 -23.33
N SER A 84 15.14 8.74 -22.34
CA SER A 84 14.99 8.35 -20.92
C SER A 84 13.58 7.85 -20.58
N LEU A 85 13.48 7.08 -19.50
CA LEU A 85 12.19 6.59 -18.97
C LEU A 85 11.40 7.68 -18.21
N ALA A 86 11.88 8.91 -18.13
CA ALA A 86 11.28 9.99 -17.35
C ALA A 86 9.82 10.31 -17.71
N ARG A 87 9.44 10.16 -19.00
CA ARG A 87 8.04 10.34 -19.42
C ARG A 87 7.16 9.17 -18.98
N THR A 88 7.71 7.96 -19.04
CA THR A 88 7.07 6.72 -18.60
C THR A 88 6.89 6.72 -17.09
N GLU A 89 7.92 7.09 -16.32
CA GLU A 89 7.83 7.21 -14.86
C GLU A 89 6.73 8.20 -14.44
N ARG A 90 6.67 9.37 -15.08
CA ARG A 90 5.64 10.39 -14.82
C ARG A 90 4.23 9.97 -15.22
N SER A 91 4.06 9.02 -16.12
CA SER A 91 2.73 8.53 -16.50
C SER A 91 2.11 7.63 -15.43
N TYR A 92 2.94 7.03 -14.57
CA TYR A 92 2.44 6.25 -13.44
C TYR A 92 2.01 7.17 -12.29
N GLY A 93 0.70 7.23 -12.04
CA GLY A 93 0.13 7.91 -10.86
C GLY A 93 0.73 7.46 -9.52
N THR A 94 1.40 6.31 -9.52
CA THR A 94 2.08 5.70 -8.38
C THR A 94 3.24 6.54 -7.83
N VAL A 95 3.93 7.29 -8.70
CA VAL A 95 5.06 8.15 -8.33
C VAL A 95 4.58 9.32 -7.47
N PHE A 96 3.40 9.86 -7.77
CA PHE A 96 2.81 10.95 -7.01
C PHE A 96 2.25 10.51 -5.65
N ALA A 97 1.70 9.29 -5.57
CA ALA A 97 1.23 8.71 -4.31
C ALA A 97 2.36 8.45 -3.30
N ALA A 98 3.62 8.41 -3.75
CA ALA A 98 4.79 8.21 -2.91
C ALA A 98 5.43 9.51 -2.43
N LEU A 99 4.90 10.68 -2.81
CA LEU A 99 5.45 11.98 -2.38
C LEU A 99 5.31 12.18 -0.86
N PRO A 100 6.26 12.89 -0.23
CA PRO A 100 6.21 13.16 1.20
C PRO A 100 4.91 13.88 1.62
N SER A 101 4.25 13.37 2.67
CA SER A 101 3.12 14.04 3.31
C SER A 101 3.58 14.78 4.57
N ARG A 102 2.93 15.90 4.89
CA ARG A 102 3.17 16.66 6.14
C ARG A 102 2.73 15.89 7.38
N THR A 103 1.83 14.93 7.22
CA THR A 103 1.29 14.10 8.29
C THR A 103 1.81 12.67 8.12
N CYS A 104 2.55 12.20 9.12
CA CYS A 104 2.75 10.77 9.29
C CYS A 104 1.44 10.22 9.87
N SER A 105 0.53 9.78 9.01
CA SER A 105 -0.65 9.04 9.44
C SER A 105 -0.22 7.62 9.80
N ALA A 106 0.65 7.51 10.80
CA ALA A 106 0.74 6.27 11.55
C ALA A 106 -0.69 6.01 12.05
N ALA A 107 -1.23 4.85 11.69
CA ALA A 107 -2.53 4.34 12.08
C ALA A 107 -2.68 4.33 13.61
N ARG A 108 -2.89 5.51 14.19
CA ARG A 108 -2.81 5.80 15.63
C ARG A 108 -3.96 5.20 16.43
N HIS A 109 -4.82 4.40 15.81
CA HIS A 109 -6.06 3.90 16.39
C HIS A 109 -6.36 2.43 16.10
N TRP A 110 -5.41 1.65 15.56
CA TRP A 110 -5.69 0.27 15.14
C TRP A 110 -4.64 -0.72 15.62
N TRP A 111 -4.58 -0.88 16.95
CA TRP A 111 -4.07 -2.06 17.65
C TRP A 111 -4.95 -2.30 18.87
#